data_AF-M1SLQ1-F1
#
_entry.id   AF-M1SLQ1-F1
#
_cell.length_a   1.000
_cell.length_b   1.000
_cell.length_c   1.000
_cell.angle_alpha   90.00
_cell.angle_beta   90.00
_cell.angle_gamma   90.00
#
_symmetry.space_group_name_H-M   'P 1'
#
loop_
_entity.id
_entity.type
_entity.pdbx_description
1 polymer ?
#
loop_
_entity_poly.entity_id
_entity_poly.type
_entity_poly.pdbx_seq_one_letter_code
_entity_poly.pdbx_strand_id
1 'polypeptide(L)'
;MNTISGPLQENEYEKTIHELNREIVRLAFALNLDLSNHAYLHEFLTADIDRTHDHFHKRETLKGLIILRGQICIQVRDSGMEPLPGPIDESIYKLLQVHQSIE
;
A
#
# COMPACT_ATOMS: atom_id res chain seq x y z
N MET A 1 12.64 -16.84 -19.95
CA MET A 1 11.59 -15.81 -20.18
C MET A 1 10.42 -16.18 -19.29
N ASN A 2 10.28 -15.54 -18.12
CA ASN A 2 9.15 -15.80 -17.21
C ASN A 2 7.95 -15.00 -17.70
N THR A 3 7.09 -15.66 -18.46
CA THR A 3 5.74 -15.21 -18.75
C THR A 3 4.94 -15.25 -17.45
N ILE A 4 4.68 -14.09 -16.85
CA ILE A 4 3.59 -13.94 -15.88
C ILE A 4 2.32 -14.13 -16.70
N SER A 5 1.76 -15.34 -16.73
CA SER A 5 0.60 -15.66 -17.56
C SER A 5 -0.44 -16.44 -16.76
N GLY A 6 -1.51 -15.73 -16.44
CA GLY A 6 -2.73 -16.17 -15.78
C GLY A 6 -3.29 -15.01 -14.94
N PRO A 7 -4.61 -14.73 -14.93
CA PRO A 7 -5.17 -13.96 -13.82
C PRO A 7 -4.76 -14.71 -12.55
N LEU A 8 -4.26 -14.01 -11.54
CA LEU A 8 -4.12 -14.58 -10.19
C LEU A 8 -5.39 -15.42 -9.96
N GLN A 9 -5.25 -16.72 -9.69
CA GLN A 9 -6.44 -17.50 -9.36
C GLN A 9 -7.13 -16.73 -8.23
N GLU A 10 -8.45 -16.54 -8.29
CA GLU A 10 -9.17 -15.61 -7.40
C GLU A 10 -8.79 -15.79 -5.91
N ASN A 11 -8.56 -17.04 -5.51
CA ASN A 11 -8.06 -17.44 -4.20
C ASN A 11 -6.62 -16.94 -3.86
N GLU A 12 -5.72 -16.88 -4.84
CA GLU A 12 -4.36 -16.35 -4.68
C GLU A 12 -4.36 -14.82 -4.59
N TYR A 13 -5.26 -14.14 -5.32
CA TYR A 13 -5.45 -12.70 -5.22
C TYR A 13 -5.95 -12.32 -3.82
N GLU A 14 -7.05 -12.93 -3.37
CA GLU A 14 -7.61 -12.69 -2.03
C GLU A 14 -6.57 -12.92 -0.94
N LYS A 15 -5.88 -14.08 -0.99
CA LYS A 15 -4.85 -14.41 -0.01
C LYS A 15 -3.72 -13.37 -0.01
N THR A 16 -3.25 -12.98 -1.18
CA THR A 16 -2.17 -11.98 -1.33
C THR A 16 -2.59 -10.63 -0.74
N ILE A 17 -3.81 -10.17 -1.02
CA ILE A 17 -4.34 -8.93 -0.46
C ILE A 17 -4.50 -9.02 1.06
N HIS A 18 -5.01 -10.14 1.57
CA HIS A 18 -5.12 -10.34 3.02
C HIS A 18 -3.76 -10.33 3.71
N GLU A 19 -2.74 -10.97 3.14
CA GLU A 19 -1.38 -10.98 3.68
C GLU A 19 -0.76 -9.59 3.65
N LEU A 20 -0.94 -8.84 2.55
CA LEU A 20 -0.48 -7.46 2.42
C LEU A 20 -1.16 -6.53 3.44
N ASN A 21 -2.48 -6.59 3.55
CA ASN A 21 -3.26 -5.83 4.52
C ASN A 21 -2.79 -6.14 5.96
N ARG A 22 -2.56 -7.41 6.28
CA ARG A 22 -2.08 -7.84 7.60
C ARG A 22 -0.71 -7.24 7.91
N GLU A 23 0.21 -7.24 6.96
CA GLU A 23 1.56 -6.72 7.20
C GLU A 23 1.58 -5.19 7.33
N ILE A 24 0.73 -4.48 6.58
CA ILE A 24 0.48 -3.03 6.75
C ILE A 24 0.00 -2.74 8.18
N VAL A 25 -1.01 -3.47 8.67
CA VAL A 25 -1.55 -3.29 10.03
C VAL A 25 -0.49 -3.59 11.10
N ARG A 26 0.29 -4.66 10.93
CA ARG A 26 1.35 -5.04 11.89
C ARG A 26 2.44 -3.99 11.99
N LEU A 27 2.89 -3.44 10.86
CA LEU A 27 3.91 -2.40 10.85
C LEU A 27 3.37 -1.07 11.39
N ALA A 28 2.13 -0.70 11.04
CA ALA A 28 1.49 0.48 11.60
C ALA A 28 1.37 0.39 13.12
N PHE A 29 0.93 -0.77 13.64
CA PHE A 29 0.90 -1.02 15.08
C PHE A 29 2.29 -0.90 15.72
N ALA A 30 3.33 -1.51 15.13
CA ALA A 30 4.69 -1.43 15.64
C ALA A 30 5.28 0.01 15.64
N LEU A 31 4.70 0.90 14.83
CA LEU A 31 5.10 2.31 14.71
C LEU A 31 4.17 3.26 15.48
N ASN A 32 3.14 2.75 16.17
CA ASN A 32 2.06 3.53 16.77
C ASN A 32 1.42 4.51 15.76
N LEU A 33 1.25 4.06 14.52
CA LEU A 33 0.69 4.83 13.42
C LEU A 33 -0.81 4.53 13.26
N ASP A 34 -1.64 5.57 13.28
CA ASP A 34 -3.07 5.47 13.01
C ASP A 34 -3.35 5.53 11.50
N LEU A 35 -3.77 4.40 10.93
CA LEU A 35 -4.10 4.27 9.51
C LEU A 35 -5.42 4.94 9.11
N SER A 36 -6.29 5.26 10.08
CA SER A 36 -7.57 5.93 9.83
C SER A 36 -7.45 7.45 9.73
N ASN A 37 -6.32 8.02 10.21
CA ASN A 37 -6.07 9.44 10.17
C ASN A 37 -5.47 9.83 8.81
N HIS A 38 -6.33 10.26 7.88
CA HIS A 38 -5.95 10.64 6.52
C HIS A 38 -4.85 11.71 6.45
N ALA A 39 -4.92 12.75 7.29
CA ALA A 39 -3.96 13.84 7.27
C ALA A 39 -2.57 13.35 7.70
N TYR A 40 -2.50 12.58 8.79
CA TYR A 40 -1.26 12.00 9.27
C TYR A 40 -0.68 10.98 8.28
N LEU A 41 -1.54 10.15 7.69
CA LEU A 41 -1.10 9.15 6.71
C LEU A 41 -0.54 9.81 5.45
N HIS A 42 -1.15 10.91 5.00
CA HIS A 42 -0.64 11.69 3.87
C HIS A 42 0.74 12.30 4.17
N GLU A 43 0.89 12.96 5.32
CA GLU A 43 2.18 13.49 5.76
C GLU A 43 3.23 12.37 5.87
N PHE A 44 2.86 11.25 6.50
CA PHE A 44 3.71 10.08 6.61
C PHE A 44 4.20 9.63 5.24
N LEU A 45 3.31 9.44 4.27
CA LEU A 45 3.67 8.95 2.93
C LEU A 45 4.56 9.91 2.15
N THR A 46 4.36 11.23 2.30
CA THR A 46 5.06 12.26 1.52
C THR A 46 6.37 12.75 2.16
N ALA A 47 6.52 12.66 3.48
CA ALA A 47 7.71 13.14 4.18
C ALA A 47 8.93 12.24 3.95
N ASP A 48 10.11 12.81 3.71
CA ASP A 48 11.35 12.03 3.73
C ASP A 48 11.55 11.39 5.11
N ILE A 49 11.91 10.10 5.12
CA ILE A 49 12.22 9.41 6.37
C ILE A 49 13.71 9.57 6.65
N ASP A 50 14.03 10.22 7.76
CA ASP A 50 15.40 10.34 8.24
C ASP A 50 16.02 8.94 8.43
N ARG A 51 17.16 8.71 7.75
CA ARG A 51 17.92 7.46 7.80
C ARG A 51 18.45 7.13 9.19
N THR A 52 18.59 8.13 10.05
CA THR A 52 19.06 7.98 11.43
C THR A 52 17.94 7.62 12.40
N HIS A 53 16.68 7.60 11.94
CA HIS A 53 15.55 7.26 12.78
C HIS A 53 15.60 5.78 13.19
N ASP A 54 15.36 5.50 14.47
CA ASP A 54 15.36 4.14 15.08
C ASP A 54 14.41 3.13 14.41
N HIS A 55 13.49 3.62 13.58
CA HIS A 55 12.48 2.82 12.90
C HIS A 55 12.50 3.04 11.38
N PHE A 56 13.57 3.62 10.85
CA PHE A 56 13.73 3.94 9.42
C PHE A 56 13.25 2.80 8.52
N HIS A 57 13.82 1.60 8.67
CA HIS A 57 13.45 0.45 7.85
C HIS A 57 11.97 0.04 7.98
N LYS A 58 11.38 0.14 9.17
CA LYS A 58 9.95 -0.18 9.37
C LYS A 58 9.07 0.85 8.68
N ARG A 59 9.42 2.14 8.77
CA ARG A 59 8.68 3.24 8.16
C ARG A 59 8.77 3.15 6.62
N GLU A 60 9.97 2.93 6.08
CA GLU A 60 10.18 2.71 4.63
C GLU A 60 9.41 1.49 4.12
N THR A 61 9.49 0.37 4.83
CA THR A 61 8.75 -0.85 4.47
C THR A 61 7.25 -0.58 4.48
N LEU A 62 6.72 0.08 5.52
CA LEU A 62 5.30 0.42 5.59
C LEU A 62 4.87 1.31 4.41
N LYS A 63 5.65 2.34 4.07
CA LYS A 63 5.40 3.16 2.87
C LYS A 63 5.32 2.32 1.60
N GLY A 64 6.33 1.48 1.36
CA GLY A 64 6.39 0.63 0.18
C GLY A 64 5.18 -0.30 0.06
N LEU A 65 4.74 -0.91 1.17
CA LEU A 65 3.56 -1.77 1.19
C LEU A 65 2.25 -1.01 0.93
N ILE A 66 2.10 0.20 1.46
CA ILE A 66 0.94 1.05 1.22
C ILE A 66 0.88 1.47 -0.26
N ILE A 67 2.03 1.85 -0.84
CA ILE A 67 2.13 2.19 -2.26
C ILE A 67 1.78 0.98 -3.13
N LEU A 68 2.36 -0.19 -2.84
CA LEU A 68 2.04 -1.43 -3.54
C LEU A 68 0.54 -1.75 -3.47
N ARG A 69 -0.07 -1.60 -2.29
CA ARG A 69 -1.51 -1.84 -2.11
C ARG A 69 -2.36 -0.91 -2.97
N GLY A 70 -1.97 0.37 -3.07
CA GLY A 70 -2.62 1.34 -3.93
C GLY A 70 -2.49 0.99 -5.41
N GLN A 71 -1.30 0.60 -5.86
CA GLN A 71 -1.06 0.17 -7.24
C GLN A 71 -1.92 -1.04 -7.61
N ILE A 72 -2.06 -2.02 -6.71
CA ILE A 72 -2.93 -3.18 -6.95
C ILE A 72 -4.40 -2.76 -7.02
N CYS A 73 -4.87 -1.87 -6.14
CA CYS A 73 -6.24 -1.31 -6.21
C CYS A 73 -6.52 -0.70 -7.59
N ILE A 74 -5.57 0.06 -8.13
CA ILE A 74 -5.69 0.72 -9.43
C ILE A 74 -5.77 -0.32 -10.55
N GLN A 75 -4.83 -1.27 -10.58
CA GLN A 75 -4.79 -2.31 -11.61
C GLN A 75 -6.06 -3.18 -11.63
N VAL A 76 -6.60 -3.52 -10.45
CA VAL A 76 -7.83 -4.30 -10.32
C VAL A 76 -9.03 -3.51 -10.86
N ARG A 77 -9.11 -2.21 -10.53
CA ARG A 77 -10.14 -1.33 -11.06
C ARG A 77 -10.06 -1.17 -12.58
N ASP A 78 -8.86 -0.98 -13.12
CA ASP A 78 -8.62 -0.84 -14.56
C ASP A 78 -8.98 -2.12 -15.32
N SER A 79 -8.94 -3.28 -14.65
CA SER A 79 -9.41 -4.56 -15.20
C SER A 79 -10.94 -4.76 -15.13
N GLY A 80 -11.69 -3.81 -14.58
CA GLY A 80 -13.15 -3.88 -14.43
C GLY A 80 -13.63 -4.64 -13.19
N MET A 81 -12.73 -4.97 -12.26
CA MET A 81 -13.04 -5.64 -10.99
C MET A 81 -13.07 -4.64 -9.82
N GLU A 82 -13.82 -4.97 -8.78
CA GLU A 82 -13.82 -4.18 -7.54
C GLU A 82 -12.65 -4.59 -6.64
N PRO A 83 -11.80 -3.66 -6.19
CA PRO A 83 -10.74 -3.98 -5.24
C PRO A 83 -11.30 -4.49 -3.92
N LEU A 84 -10.65 -5.50 -3.35
CA LEU A 84 -10.97 -5.95 -2.00
C LEU A 84 -10.77 -4.83 -0.97
N PRO A 85 -11.48 -4.87 0.17
CA PRO A 85 -11.30 -3.87 1.22
C PRO A 85 -9.88 -3.90 1.83
N GLY A 86 -9.50 -2.81 2.48
CA GLY A 86 -8.18 -2.66 3.10
C GLY A 86 -8.20 -1.77 4.33
N PRO A 87 -7.09 -1.70 5.07
CA PRO A 87 -6.98 -0.93 6.31
C PRO A 87 -6.83 0.59 6.09
N ILE A 88 -6.75 1.03 4.83
CA ILE A 88 -6.54 2.42 4.43
C ILE A 88 -7.64 2.77 3.42
N ASP A 89 -8.22 3.95 3.59
CA ASP A 89 -9.21 4.51 2.67
C ASP A 89 -8.62 4.68 1.27
N GLU A 90 -9.37 4.26 0.26
CA GLU A 90 -8.87 4.27 -1.11
C GLU A 90 -8.57 5.67 -1.67
N SER A 91 -9.17 6.72 -1.10
CA SER A 91 -8.87 8.10 -1.49
C SER A 91 -7.40 8.45 -1.25
N ILE A 92 -6.72 7.81 -0.30
CA ILE A 92 -5.29 7.97 -0.05
C ILE A 92 -4.45 7.47 -1.23
N TYR A 93 -4.87 6.39 -1.89
CA TYR A 93 -4.13 5.85 -3.05
C TYR A 93 -4.17 6.78 -4.27
N LYS A 94 -5.24 7.58 -4.41
CA LYS A 94 -5.34 8.60 -5.48
C LYS A 94 -4.27 9.69 -5.33
N LEU A 95 -3.83 9.98 -4.10
CA LEU A 95 -2.80 10.98 -3.81
C LEU A 95 -1.40 10.48 -4.19
N LEU A 96 -1.17 9.17 -4.12
CA LEU A 96 0.09 8.55 -4.52
C LEU A 96 0.28 8.54 -6.05
N GLN A 97 -0.80 8.54 -6.85
CA GLN A 97 -0.72 8.62 -8.31
C GLN A 97 -0.16 9.96 -8.82
N VAL A 98 -0.40 11.06 -8.08
CA VAL A 98 0.09 12.40 -8.45
C VAL A 98 1.62 12.46 -8.48
N HIS A 99 2.29 11.63 -7.66
CA HIS A 99 3.74 11.61 -7.53
C HIS A 99 4.43 10.58 -8.43
N GLN A 100 3.69 9.63 -9.04
CA GLN A 100 4.25 8.66 -10.00
C GLN A 100 4.14 9.12 -11.46
N SER A 101 3.48 10.25 -11.72
CA SER A 101 3.28 10.80 -13.07
C SER A 101 4.43 11.70 -13.56
N ILE A 102 5.56 11.72 -12.84
CA ILE A 102 6.78 12.45 -13.20
C ILE A 102 7.95 11.49 -13.06
N GLU A 103 8.22 10.72 -14.11
CA GLU A 103 9.54 10.33 -14.62
C GLU A 103 9.40 9.58 -15.96
#